data_AF-A0A8J7XR71-F1
#
_entry.id   AF-A0A8J7XR71-F1
#
_cell.length_a   1.000
_cell.length_b   1.000
_cell.length_c   1.000
_cell.angle_alpha   90.00
_cell.angle_beta   90.00
_cell.angle_gamma   90.00
#
_symmetry.space_group_name_H-M   'P 1'
#
loop_
_entity.id
_entity.type
_entity.pdbx_description
1 polymer ?
#
loop_
_entity_poly.entity_id
_entity_poly.type
_entity_poly.pdbx_seq_one_letter_code
_entity_poly.pdbx_strand_id
1 'polypeptide(L)'
;MNEKNSTQKLKPIKQLETMYKEHWEHSRHCEKEMFWFTNIYVAIVTAIFYFIRNTGGSHQTDFGPILMLALYGLILSVFGFMIVIALSLGHHNYIMNIVTICYRWDVLEFYANPRKPVFLKRVFRYLYEITSALFGALFLFYVFQAWTFLAVFRGYLIWVCVLLAVIIFAALEGFLYRRKWSKYVTERKDFVKTLRNDTKGYYRKDWNTWFKDPEFWIEIPKDAKERKKKAQKEKKEEEN
;
A
#
# COMPACT_ATOMS: atom_id res chain seq x y z
N MET A 1 -30.86 -10.39 38.02
CA MET A 1 -29.67 -10.24 37.17
C MET A 1 -29.93 -9.02 36.30
N ASN A 2 -29.29 -7.89 36.62
CA ASN A 2 -29.65 -6.58 36.06
C ASN A 2 -29.17 -6.46 34.61
N GLU A 3 -30.09 -6.51 33.66
CA GLU A 3 -29.94 -5.92 32.32
C GLU A 3 -29.81 -4.40 32.46
N LYS A 4 -28.62 -3.93 32.83
CA LYS A 4 -28.21 -2.57 32.46
C LYS A 4 -27.90 -2.60 30.97
N ASN A 5 -28.96 -2.57 30.16
CA ASN A 5 -28.91 -2.16 28.78
C ASN A 5 -28.24 -0.79 28.74
N SER A 6 -26.93 -0.78 28.52
CA SER A 6 -26.21 0.41 28.12
C SER A 6 -26.65 0.76 26.70
N THR A 7 -27.85 1.31 26.58
CA THR A 7 -28.32 2.00 25.38
C THR A 7 -27.48 3.26 25.22
N GLN A 8 -26.24 3.06 24.78
CA GLN A 8 -25.43 4.13 24.25
C GLN A 8 -26.20 4.65 23.04
N LYS A 9 -26.69 5.90 23.15
CA LYS A 9 -27.39 6.59 22.07
C LYS A 9 -26.60 6.38 20.77
N LEU A 10 -27.17 5.61 19.85
CA LEU A 10 -26.67 5.53 18.49
C LEU A 10 -26.42 6.95 18.00
N LYS A 11 -25.25 7.20 17.39
CA LYS A 11 -24.97 8.51 16.83
C LYS A 11 -26.13 8.88 15.90
N PRO A 12 -26.66 10.12 15.97
CA PRO A 12 -27.70 10.55 15.06
C PRO A 12 -27.21 10.39 13.62
N ILE A 13 -28.13 10.05 12.73
CA ILE A 13 -27.85 9.75 11.31
C ILE A 13 -26.98 10.83 10.66
N LYS A 14 -27.27 12.11 10.94
CA LYS A 14 -26.49 13.25 10.44
C LYS A 14 -25.00 13.18 10.81
N GLN A 15 -24.65 12.73 12.01
CA GLN A 15 -23.24 12.60 12.40
C GLN A 15 -22.52 11.47 11.65
N LEU A 16 -23.21 10.35 11.41
CA LEU A 16 -22.66 9.24 10.63
C LEU A 16 -22.46 9.63 9.17
N GLU A 17 -23.39 10.39 8.61
CA GLU A 17 -23.28 10.96 7.27
C GLU A 17 -22.07 11.90 7.13
N THR A 18 -21.87 12.83 8.09
CA THR A 18 -20.68 13.70 8.10
C THR A 18 -19.39 12.89 8.17
N MET A 19 -19.30 11.91 9.09
CA MET A 19 -18.11 11.06 9.22
C MET A 19 -17.85 10.23 7.95
N TYR A 20 -18.91 9.73 7.32
CA TYR A 20 -18.82 9.03 6.04
C TYR A 20 -18.24 9.95 4.96
N LYS A 21 -18.79 11.17 4.82
CA LYS A 21 -18.37 12.14 3.81
C LYS A 21 -16.90 12.53 3.98
N GLU A 22 -16.49 12.85 5.21
CA GLU A 22 -15.11 13.20 5.52
C GLU A 22 -14.15 12.07 5.14
N HIS A 23 -14.41 10.83 5.59
CA HIS A 23 -13.53 9.70 5.24
C HIS A 23 -13.53 9.38 3.75
N TRP A 24 -14.66 9.57 3.06
CA TRP A 24 -14.75 9.41 1.61
C TRP A 24 -13.90 10.44 0.88
N GLU A 25 -13.98 11.71 1.26
CA GLU A 25 -13.18 12.79 0.69
C GLU A 25 -11.69 12.55 0.91
N HIS A 26 -11.27 12.15 2.11
CA HIS A 26 -9.87 11.81 2.40
C HIS A 26 -9.39 10.60 1.59
N SER A 27 -10.21 9.56 1.48
CA SER A 27 -9.90 8.39 0.65
C SER A 27 -9.65 8.75 -0.82
N ARG A 28 -10.46 9.68 -1.36
CA ARG A 28 -10.32 10.21 -2.72
C ARG A 28 -9.15 11.17 -2.86
N HIS A 29 -8.84 11.94 -1.82
CA HIS A 29 -7.68 12.81 -1.78
C HIS A 29 -6.38 11.99 -1.94
N CYS A 30 -6.20 10.91 -1.16
CA CYS A 30 -5.04 10.03 -1.31
C CYS A 30 -4.89 9.48 -2.75
N GLU A 31 -5.99 9.14 -3.42
CA GLU A 31 -5.95 8.66 -4.81
C GLU A 31 -5.51 9.77 -5.79
N LYS A 32 -6.03 10.99 -5.61
CA LYS A 32 -5.64 12.14 -6.43
C LYS A 32 -4.16 12.48 -6.23
N GLU A 33 -3.68 12.50 -5.00
CA GLU A 33 -2.27 12.77 -4.68
C GLU A 33 -1.34 11.75 -5.33
N MET A 34 -1.65 10.45 -5.22
CA MET A 34 -0.88 9.40 -5.89
C MET A 34 -0.82 9.62 -7.41
N PHE A 35 -1.95 9.96 -8.04
CA PHE A 35 -2.02 10.21 -9.47
C PHE A 35 -1.19 11.44 -9.89
N TRP A 36 -1.38 12.57 -9.20
CA TRP A 36 -0.65 13.81 -9.47
C TRP A 36 0.86 13.64 -9.31
N PHE A 37 1.28 13.05 -8.20
CA PHE A 37 2.68 12.78 -7.93
C PHE A 37 3.29 11.86 -9.00
N THR A 38 2.56 10.83 -9.43
CA THR A 38 3.02 9.92 -10.49
C THR A 38 3.18 10.63 -11.83
N ASN A 39 2.25 11.50 -12.21
CA ASN A 39 2.35 12.25 -13.48
C ASN A 39 3.56 13.19 -13.50
N ILE A 40 3.78 13.93 -12.41
CA ILE A 40 4.95 14.81 -12.28
C ILE A 40 6.24 13.98 -12.37
N TYR A 41 6.27 12.85 -11.67
CA TYR A 41 7.40 11.94 -11.70
C TYR A 41 7.69 11.40 -13.11
N VAL A 42 6.67 10.93 -13.85
CA VAL A 42 6.84 10.43 -15.22
C VAL A 42 7.39 11.50 -16.16
N ALA A 43 6.95 12.76 -16.01
CA ALA A 43 7.50 13.88 -16.78
C ALA A 43 9.00 14.10 -16.49
N ILE A 44 9.39 14.07 -15.20
CA ILE A 44 10.79 14.19 -14.79
C ILE A 44 11.64 13.04 -15.34
N VAL A 45 11.18 11.80 -15.21
CA VAL A 45 11.89 10.61 -15.73
C VAL A 45 12.08 10.70 -17.24
N THR A 46 11.05 11.15 -17.96
CA THR A 46 11.13 11.35 -19.42
C THR A 46 12.16 12.41 -19.78
N ALA A 47 12.21 13.53 -19.04
CA ALA A 47 13.21 14.58 -19.24
C ALA A 47 14.64 14.08 -18.96
N ILE A 48 14.83 13.27 -17.91
CA ILE A 48 16.12 12.63 -17.62
C ILE A 48 16.56 11.76 -18.80
N PHE A 49 15.69 10.86 -19.30
CA PHE A 49 16.04 10.00 -20.44
C PHE A 49 16.32 10.78 -21.71
N TYR A 50 15.55 11.83 -21.98
CA TYR A 50 15.79 12.72 -23.11
C TYR A 50 17.17 13.38 -23.03
N PHE A 51 17.55 13.88 -21.84
CA PHE A 51 18.86 14.49 -21.62
C PHE A 51 20.00 13.47 -21.78
N ILE A 52 19.87 12.29 -21.19
CA ILE A 52 20.88 11.21 -21.33
C ILE A 52 21.05 10.82 -22.80
N ARG A 53 19.97 10.71 -23.58
CA ARG A 53 20.03 10.44 -25.01
C ARG A 53 20.82 11.50 -25.77
N ASN A 54 20.55 12.78 -25.51
CA ASN A 54 21.20 13.88 -26.23
C ASN A 54 22.68 14.02 -25.86
N THR A 55 23.05 13.70 -24.62
CA THR A 55 24.44 13.78 -24.13
C THR A 55 25.27 12.54 -24.50
N GLY A 56 24.65 11.37 -24.67
CA GLY A 56 25.37 10.16 -25.10
C GLY A 56 25.80 10.15 -26.57
N GLY A 57 25.36 11.13 -27.37
CA GLY A 57 25.71 11.24 -28.79
C GLY A 57 26.97 12.07 -29.08
N SER A 58 27.53 12.77 -28.09
CA SER A 58 28.74 13.59 -28.27
C SER A 58 30.01 12.77 -28.06
N HIS A 59 31.04 13.01 -28.89
CA HIS A 59 32.34 12.32 -28.83
C HIS A 59 33.08 12.49 -27.49
N GLN A 60 32.71 13.48 -26.67
CA GLN A 60 33.06 13.59 -25.25
C GLN A 60 31.78 13.44 -24.45
N THR A 61 31.52 12.25 -23.93
CA THR A 61 30.41 12.02 -23.01
C THR A 61 30.86 12.43 -21.61
N ASP A 62 30.33 13.54 -21.10
CA ASP A 62 30.56 13.93 -19.71
C ASP A 62 29.80 12.97 -18.79
N PHE A 63 30.51 12.01 -18.22
CA PHE A 63 29.93 11.00 -17.33
C PHE A 63 29.36 11.58 -16.02
N GLY A 64 29.89 12.72 -15.57
CA GLY A 64 29.48 13.37 -14.31
C GLY A 64 27.99 13.75 -14.28
N PRO A 65 27.50 14.58 -15.23
CA PRO A 65 26.09 14.96 -15.30
C PRO A 65 25.14 13.76 -15.41
N ILE A 66 25.48 12.75 -16.21
CA ILE A 66 24.63 11.55 -16.37
C ILE A 66 24.57 10.75 -15.07
N LEU A 67 25.71 10.58 -14.39
CA LEU A 67 25.77 9.92 -13.10
C LEU A 67 24.90 10.64 -12.04
N MET A 68 24.96 11.97 -12.00
CA MET A 68 24.14 12.78 -11.09
C MET A 68 22.65 12.65 -11.40
N LEU A 69 22.26 12.65 -12.68
CA LEU A 69 20.87 12.42 -13.08
C LEU A 69 20.38 11.01 -12.75
N ALA A 70 21.23 9.99 -12.90
CA ALA A 70 20.90 8.62 -12.52
C ALA A 70 20.69 8.50 -11.00
N LEU A 71 21.56 9.13 -10.19
CA LEU A 71 21.40 9.20 -8.74
C LEU A 71 20.12 9.94 -8.33
N TYR A 72 19.86 11.10 -8.94
CA TYR A 72 18.65 11.88 -8.70
C TYR A 72 17.38 11.08 -9.05
N GLY A 73 17.38 10.41 -10.21
CA GLY A 73 16.30 9.53 -10.62
C GLY A 73 16.08 8.38 -9.64
N LEU A 74 17.15 7.76 -9.14
CA LEU A 74 17.08 6.71 -8.12
C LEU A 74 16.43 7.23 -6.83
N ILE A 75 16.93 8.35 -6.30
CA ILE A 75 16.39 8.97 -5.07
C ILE A 75 14.90 9.27 -5.24
N LEU A 76 14.52 9.94 -6.33
CA LEU A 76 13.12 10.24 -6.62
C LEU A 76 12.24 8.98 -6.73
N SER A 77 12.76 7.91 -7.32
CA SER A 77 12.03 6.65 -7.47
C SER A 77 11.75 5.99 -6.13
N VAL A 78 12.74 5.98 -5.23
CA VAL A 78 12.62 5.44 -3.87
C VAL A 78 11.65 6.30 -3.03
N PHE A 79 11.76 7.63 -3.08
CA PHE A 79 10.81 8.51 -2.41
C PHE A 79 9.39 8.33 -2.93
N GLY A 80 9.24 8.23 -4.25
CA GLY A 80 7.94 8.01 -4.88
C GLY A 80 7.31 6.67 -4.49
N PHE A 81 8.12 5.61 -4.40
CA PHE A 81 7.70 4.33 -3.85
C PHE A 81 7.15 4.49 -2.43
N MET A 82 7.91 5.12 -1.52
CA MET A 82 7.48 5.36 -0.13
C MET A 82 6.19 6.18 -0.03
N ILE A 83 5.99 7.18 -0.89
CA ILE A 83 4.78 8.01 -0.94
C ILE A 83 3.57 7.17 -1.38
N VAL A 84 3.68 6.41 -2.48
CA VAL A 84 2.58 5.55 -2.97
C VAL A 84 2.17 4.54 -1.91
N ILE A 85 3.14 4.02 -1.17
CA ILE A 85 2.94 3.13 -0.03
C ILE A 85 2.14 3.81 1.08
N ALA A 86 2.59 4.97 1.55
CA ALA A 86 1.97 5.69 2.65
C ALA A 86 0.53 6.08 2.30
N LEU A 87 0.32 6.63 1.10
CA LEU A 87 -1.00 7.00 0.59
C LEU A 87 -1.89 5.79 0.35
N SER A 88 -1.34 4.67 -0.08
CA SER A 88 -2.09 3.41 -0.16
C SER A 88 -2.57 2.96 1.22
N LEU A 89 -1.77 3.15 2.27
CA LEU A 89 -2.14 2.71 3.62
C LEU A 89 -3.24 3.61 4.19
N GLY A 90 -3.07 4.92 4.05
CA GLY A 90 -4.07 5.92 4.38
C GLY A 90 -5.39 5.61 3.69
N HIS A 91 -5.35 5.34 2.39
CA HIS A 91 -6.54 4.95 1.64
C HIS A 91 -7.22 3.68 2.21
N HIS A 92 -6.47 2.60 2.50
CA HIS A 92 -7.07 1.39 3.07
C HIS A 92 -7.65 1.63 4.47
N ASN A 93 -7.03 2.49 5.29
CA ASN A 93 -7.59 2.94 6.56
C ASN A 93 -8.94 3.64 6.37
N TYR A 94 -9.01 4.62 5.48
CA TYR A 94 -10.26 5.35 5.24
C TYR A 94 -11.37 4.45 4.70
N ILE A 95 -11.05 3.53 3.78
CA ILE A 95 -12.02 2.55 3.26
C ILE A 95 -12.55 1.64 4.37
N MET A 96 -11.67 1.17 5.26
CA MET A 96 -12.07 0.37 6.41
C MET A 96 -13.06 1.14 7.30
N ASN A 97 -12.76 2.40 7.62
CA ASN A 97 -13.64 3.25 8.44
C ASN A 97 -14.99 3.51 7.75
N ILE A 98 -14.98 3.78 6.45
CA ILE A 98 -16.20 3.96 5.64
C ILE A 98 -17.08 2.70 5.74
N VAL A 99 -16.50 1.52 5.57
CA VAL A 99 -17.22 0.24 5.66
C VAL A 99 -17.80 0.05 7.06
N THR A 100 -17.02 0.34 8.10
CA THR A 100 -17.49 0.29 9.49
C THR A 100 -18.67 1.24 9.74
N ILE A 101 -18.63 2.46 9.21
CA ILE A 101 -19.73 3.44 9.32
C ILE A 101 -20.97 2.95 8.58
N CYS A 102 -20.84 2.51 7.32
CA CYS A 102 -21.95 1.96 6.54
C CYS A 102 -22.57 0.73 7.20
N TYR A 103 -21.73 -0.13 7.79
CA TYR A 103 -22.16 -1.32 8.52
C TYR A 103 -22.96 -0.95 9.77
N ARG A 104 -22.51 0.07 10.52
CA ARG A 104 -23.24 0.62 11.67
C ARG A 104 -24.59 1.22 11.29
N TRP A 105 -24.61 1.93 10.17
CA TRP A 105 -25.78 2.63 9.65
C TRP A 105 -26.75 1.71 8.87
N ASP A 106 -26.42 0.42 8.72
CA ASP A 106 -27.25 -0.56 7.99
C ASP A 106 -27.51 -0.18 6.51
N VAL A 107 -26.54 0.47 5.88
CA VAL A 107 -26.60 0.93 4.47
C VAL A 107 -25.50 0.27 3.63
N LEU A 108 -25.06 -0.91 4.04
CA LEU A 108 -23.91 -1.59 3.43
C LEU A 108 -24.18 -2.02 1.98
N GLU A 109 -25.46 -2.21 1.61
CA GLU A 109 -25.89 -2.53 0.25
C GLU A 109 -25.48 -1.45 -0.76
N PHE A 110 -25.57 -0.17 -0.38
CA PHE A 110 -25.10 0.95 -1.20
C PHE A 110 -23.58 0.91 -1.43
N TYR A 111 -22.83 0.23 -0.56
CA TYR A 111 -21.40 0.02 -0.66
C TYR A 111 -21.02 -1.37 -1.20
N ALA A 112 -22.00 -2.21 -1.57
CA ALA A 112 -21.76 -3.62 -1.93
C ALA A 112 -20.91 -3.78 -3.21
N ASN A 113 -20.85 -2.76 -4.07
CA ASN A 113 -20.11 -2.81 -5.33
C ASN A 113 -18.96 -1.77 -5.44
N PRO A 114 -17.91 -1.84 -4.61
CA PRO A 114 -16.73 -1.02 -4.78
C PRO A 114 -15.74 -1.69 -5.73
N ARG A 115 -16.23 -2.21 -6.88
CA ARG A 115 -15.37 -2.61 -8.02
C ARG A 115 -14.68 -1.37 -8.67
N LYS A 116 -14.28 -0.40 -7.85
CA LYS A 116 -13.40 0.72 -8.18
C LYS A 116 -11.95 0.22 -8.27
N PRO A 117 -11.10 0.87 -9.08
CA PRO A 117 -9.90 0.26 -9.63
C PRO A 117 -8.80 0.07 -8.59
N VAL A 118 -8.83 -1.08 -7.89
CA VAL A 118 -7.68 -1.63 -7.15
C VAL A 118 -6.44 -1.73 -8.05
N PHE A 119 -6.67 -1.77 -9.38
CA PHE A 119 -5.64 -1.80 -10.40
C PHE A 119 -4.67 -0.62 -10.33
N LEU A 120 -5.14 0.61 -10.08
CA LEU A 120 -4.31 1.81 -10.23
C LEU A 120 -3.17 1.88 -9.19
N LYS A 121 -3.44 1.56 -7.93
CA LYS A 121 -2.43 1.54 -6.85
C LYS A 121 -1.33 0.52 -7.12
N ARG A 122 -1.71 -0.63 -7.68
CA ARG A 122 -0.77 -1.69 -8.05
C ARG A 122 0.10 -1.26 -9.23
N VAL A 123 -0.48 -0.58 -10.22
CA VAL A 123 0.25 -0.02 -11.36
C VAL A 123 1.30 1.00 -10.90
N PHE A 124 0.93 1.97 -10.08
CA PHE A 124 1.88 2.97 -9.56
C PHE A 124 3.00 2.32 -8.75
N ARG A 125 2.67 1.37 -7.89
CA ARG A 125 3.67 0.62 -7.15
C ARG A 125 4.68 -0.04 -8.09
N TYR A 126 4.22 -0.80 -9.08
CA TYR A 126 5.12 -1.46 -10.03
C TYR A 126 5.94 -0.46 -10.84
N LEU A 127 5.36 0.67 -11.24
CA LEU A 127 6.10 1.73 -11.91
C LEU A 127 7.31 2.16 -11.08
N TYR A 128 7.12 2.50 -9.80
CA TYR A 128 8.21 2.92 -8.91
C TYR A 128 9.22 1.80 -8.60
N GLU A 129 8.78 0.55 -8.45
CA GLU A 129 9.68 -0.60 -8.29
C GLU A 129 10.59 -0.76 -9.53
N ILE A 130 9.99 -0.75 -10.73
CA ILE A 130 10.70 -0.90 -12.00
C ILE A 130 11.66 0.26 -12.22
N THR A 131 11.22 1.50 -12.01
CA THR A 131 12.08 2.67 -12.23
C THR A 131 13.20 2.77 -11.19
N SER A 132 12.96 2.38 -9.94
CA SER A 132 14.03 2.28 -8.93
C SER A 132 15.09 1.27 -9.34
N ALA A 133 14.68 0.09 -9.81
CA ALA A 133 15.60 -0.92 -10.32
C ALA A 133 16.38 -0.42 -11.55
N LEU A 134 15.70 0.25 -12.48
CA LEU A 134 16.29 0.83 -13.68
C LEU A 134 17.33 1.91 -13.35
N PHE A 135 16.99 2.90 -12.52
CA PHE A 135 17.93 3.94 -12.12
C PHE A 135 19.06 3.40 -11.25
N GLY A 136 18.80 2.38 -10.42
CA GLY A 136 19.84 1.67 -9.68
C GLY A 136 20.84 1.00 -10.62
N ALA A 137 20.36 0.27 -11.63
CA ALA A 137 21.21 -0.36 -12.64
C ALA A 137 22.01 0.69 -13.45
N LEU A 138 21.36 1.78 -13.87
CA LEU A 138 22.02 2.88 -14.58
C LEU A 138 23.10 3.54 -13.73
N PHE A 139 22.80 3.84 -12.46
CA PHE A 139 23.76 4.42 -11.53
C PHE A 139 24.98 3.51 -11.37
N LEU A 140 24.77 2.21 -11.13
CA LEU A 140 25.85 1.24 -11.03
C LEU A 140 26.69 1.14 -12.30
N PHE A 141 26.05 1.16 -13.46
CA PHE A 141 26.73 1.14 -14.76
C PHE A 141 27.63 2.37 -14.96
N TYR A 142 27.15 3.57 -14.66
CA TYR A 142 27.93 4.79 -14.81
C TYR A 142 29.03 4.93 -13.75
N VAL A 143 28.78 4.49 -12.51
CA VAL A 143 29.83 4.37 -11.49
C VAL A 143 30.92 3.41 -11.97
N PHE A 144 30.55 2.26 -12.54
CA PHE A 144 31.50 1.29 -13.07
C PHE A 144 32.36 1.91 -14.18
N GLN A 145 31.77 2.61 -15.15
CA GLN A 145 32.53 3.28 -16.20
C GLN A 145 33.48 4.37 -15.66
N ALA A 146 32.98 5.24 -14.78
CA ALA A 146 33.81 6.28 -14.16
C ALA A 146 34.95 5.69 -13.31
N TRP A 147 34.72 4.54 -12.67
CA TRP A 147 35.71 3.86 -11.83
C TRP A 147 36.72 3.04 -12.64
N THR A 148 36.35 2.49 -13.81
CA THR A 148 37.33 1.82 -14.69
C THR A 148 38.47 2.73 -15.15
N PHE A 149 38.26 4.06 -15.09
CA PHE A 149 39.30 5.08 -15.27
C PHE A 149 40.31 5.14 -14.10
N LEU A 150 39.91 4.75 -12.89
CA LEU A 150 40.73 4.75 -11.67
C LEU A 150 41.32 3.34 -11.44
N ALA A 151 42.44 3.04 -12.10
CA ALA A 151 43.03 1.70 -12.24
C ALA A 151 43.40 0.94 -10.94
N VAL A 152 43.41 1.58 -9.76
CA VAL A 152 44.10 1.09 -8.56
C VAL A 152 43.25 0.17 -7.65
N PHE A 153 41.91 0.16 -7.76
CA PHE A 153 41.03 -0.56 -6.81
C PHE A 153 40.15 -1.66 -7.44
N ARG A 154 40.66 -2.30 -8.50
CA ARG A 154 39.88 -2.93 -9.59
C ARG A 154 39.11 -4.24 -9.30
N GLY A 155 39.36 -4.95 -8.20
CA GLY A 155 38.97 -6.38 -8.10
C GLY A 155 37.69 -6.67 -7.31
N TYR A 156 37.74 -6.51 -5.99
CA TYR A 156 36.80 -7.16 -5.07
C TYR A 156 35.87 -6.21 -4.32
N LEU A 157 36.31 -4.98 -4.05
CA LEU A 157 35.59 -4.06 -3.17
C LEU A 157 34.29 -3.53 -3.80
N ILE A 158 34.28 -3.38 -5.14
CA ILE A 158 33.10 -2.93 -5.91
C ILE A 158 32.01 -4.00 -5.90
N TRP A 159 32.35 -5.25 -6.21
CA TRP A 159 31.38 -6.34 -6.16
C TRP A 159 30.78 -6.48 -4.76
N VAL A 160 31.58 -6.26 -3.72
CA VAL A 160 31.09 -6.27 -2.32
C VAL A 160 30.16 -5.09 -2.05
N CYS A 161 30.48 -3.86 -2.47
CA CYS A 161 29.61 -2.70 -2.28
C CYS A 161 28.30 -2.78 -3.08
N VAL A 162 28.37 -3.23 -4.33
CA VAL A 162 27.18 -3.44 -5.18
C VAL A 162 26.31 -4.56 -4.63
N LEU A 163 26.92 -5.68 -4.24
CA LEU A 163 26.20 -6.78 -3.60
C LEU A 163 25.55 -6.31 -2.29
N LEU A 164 26.25 -5.53 -1.46
CA LEU A 164 25.69 -4.97 -0.22
C LEU A 164 24.55 -3.99 -0.50
N ALA A 165 24.68 -3.08 -1.46
CA ALA A 165 23.62 -2.14 -1.81
C ALA A 165 22.38 -2.87 -2.34
N VAL A 166 22.56 -3.87 -3.21
CA VAL A 166 21.49 -4.72 -3.72
C VAL A 166 20.86 -5.56 -2.60
N ILE A 167 21.65 -6.12 -1.68
CA ILE A 167 21.15 -6.87 -0.53
C ILE A 167 20.36 -5.95 0.40
N ILE A 168 20.85 -4.76 0.71
CA ILE A 168 20.16 -3.80 1.58
C ILE A 168 18.85 -3.37 0.93
N PHE A 169 18.87 -3.03 -0.37
CA PHE A 169 17.68 -2.67 -1.12
C PHE A 169 16.67 -3.83 -1.17
N ALA A 170 17.11 -5.04 -1.51
CA ALA A 170 16.27 -6.23 -1.56
C ALA A 170 15.75 -6.65 -0.18
N ALA A 171 16.52 -6.46 0.89
CA ALA A 171 16.11 -6.74 2.26
C ALA A 171 15.07 -5.72 2.76
N LEU A 172 15.28 -4.44 2.50
CA LEU A 172 14.34 -3.38 2.87
C LEU A 172 13.02 -3.51 2.09
N GLU A 173 13.10 -3.68 0.77
CA GLU A 173 11.94 -3.79 -0.12
C GLU A 173 11.23 -5.15 0.03
N GLY A 174 11.99 -6.24 0.00
CA GLY A 174 11.47 -7.60 -0.05
C GLY A 174 11.04 -8.15 1.30
N PHE A 175 11.88 -8.00 2.34
CA PHE A 175 11.65 -8.68 3.61
C PHE A 175 10.74 -7.88 4.55
N LEU A 176 11.14 -6.65 4.86
CA LEU A 176 10.39 -5.83 5.82
C LEU A 176 9.13 -5.26 5.20
N TYR A 177 9.26 -4.70 4.00
CA TYR A 177 8.16 -3.95 3.41
C TYR A 177 7.09 -4.88 2.81
N ARG A 178 7.45 -5.78 1.88
CA ARG A 178 6.47 -6.64 1.19
C ARG A 178 5.70 -7.56 2.14
N ARG A 179 6.37 -8.18 3.11
CA ARG A 179 5.75 -9.15 4.02
C ARG A 179 4.79 -8.47 5.00
N LYS A 180 5.24 -7.39 5.66
CA LYS A 180 4.43 -6.64 6.62
C LYS A 180 3.25 -5.96 5.90
N TRP A 181 3.51 -5.31 4.76
CA TRP A 181 2.47 -4.68 3.95
C TRP A 181 1.39 -5.65 3.48
N SER A 182 1.81 -6.77 2.88
CA SER A 182 0.88 -7.77 2.36
C SER A 182 -0.03 -8.30 3.47
N LYS A 183 0.53 -8.51 4.67
CA LYS A 183 -0.24 -8.91 5.85
C LYS A 183 -1.29 -7.85 6.20
N TYR A 184 -0.90 -6.58 6.38
CA TYR A 184 -1.83 -5.50 6.72
C TYR A 184 -2.95 -5.31 5.68
N VAL A 185 -2.61 -5.32 4.39
CA VAL A 185 -3.60 -5.19 3.32
C VAL A 185 -4.55 -6.37 3.31
N THR A 186 -4.05 -7.58 3.53
CA THR A 186 -4.87 -8.80 3.56
C THR A 186 -5.82 -8.79 4.75
N GLU A 187 -5.34 -8.47 5.95
CA GLU A 187 -6.15 -8.42 7.16
C GLU A 187 -7.29 -7.39 7.04
N ARG A 188 -7.00 -6.20 6.51
CA ARG A 188 -8.03 -5.16 6.27
C ARG A 188 -9.04 -5.57 5.21
N LYS A 189 -8.60 -6.24 4.14
CA LYS A 189 -9.50 -6.79 3.12
C LYS A 189 -10.40 -7.88 3.70
N ASP A 190 -9.84 -8.76 4.51
CA ASP A 190 -10.57 -9.82 5.21
C ASP A 190 -11.62 -9.21 6.16
N PHE A 191 -11.28 -8.15 6.88
CA PHE A 191 -12.23 -7.38 7.69
C PHE A 191 -13.38 -6.79 6.88
N VAL A 192 -13.07 -6.02 5.84
CA VAL A 192 -14.10 -5.43 4.97
C VAL A 192 -14.99 -6.51 4.36
N LYS A 193 -14.40 -7.63 3.92
CA LYS A 193 -15.13 -8.78 3.39
C LYS A 193 -15.99 -9.44 4.47
N THR A 194 -15.52 -9.51 5.70
CA THR A 194 -16.25 -10.11 6.83
C THR A 194 -17.50 -9.30 7.15
N LEU A 195 -17.38 -7.97 7.30
CA LEU A 195 -18.53 -7.11 7.56
C LEU A 195 -19.55 -7.15 6.41
N ARG A 196 -19.09 -7.24 5.16
CA ARG A 196 -19.99 -7.37 4.00
C ARG A 196 -20.79 -8.66 3.96
N ASN A 197 -20.24 -9.75 4.47
CA ASN A 197 -20.91 -11.03 4.48
C ASN A 197 -21.77 -11.24 5.74
N ASP A 198 -21.73 -10.30 6.70
CA ASP A 198 -22.53 -10.38 7.91
C ASP A 198 -23.94 -9.80 7.70
N THR A 199 -24.72 -10.49 6.87
CA THR A 199 -26.10 -10.10 6.51
C THR A 199 -27.05 -10.10 7.70
N LYS A 200 -26.74 -10.88 8.75
CA LYS A 200 -27.54 -10.96 9.98
C LYS A 200 -27.22 -9.85 10.98
N GLY A 201 -26.22 -9.02 10.68
CA GLY A 201 -25.77 -7.93 11.56
C GLY A 201 -25.28 -8.43 12.92
N TYR A 202 -24.63 -9.60 12.97
CA TYR A 202 -24.15 -10.20 14.21
C TYR A 202 -23.24 -9.24 14.99
N TYR A 203 -22.22 -8.69 14.33
CA TYR A 203 -21.28 -7.77 14.98
C TYR A 203 -21.91 -6.41 15.31
N ARG A 204 -22.96 -6.03 14.59
CA ARG A 204 -23.70 -4.79 14.82
C ARG A 204 -24.53 -4.84 16.10
N LYS A 205 -25.11 -6.00 16.42
CA LYS A 205 -25.91 -6.18 17.65
C LYS A 205 -25.06 -5.94 18.90
N ASP A 206 -23.84 -6.47 18.90
CA ASP A 206 -22.89 -6.34 20.02
C ASP A 206 -21.78 -5.31 19.73
N TRP A 207 -22.16 -4.15 19.19
CA TRP A 207 -21.22 -3.14 18.70
C TRP A 207 -20.13 -2.78 19.72
N ASN A 208 -20.54 -2.56 20.98
CA ASN A 208 -19.64 -2.11 22.05
C ASN A 208 -18.68 -3.20 22.54
N THR A 209 -18.95 -4.46 22.20
CA THR A 209 -18.04 -5.55 22.47
C THR A 209 -17.03 -5.65 21.35
N TRP A 210 -17.50 -5.69 20.11
CA TRP A 210 -16.64 -5.97 18.96
C TRP A 210 -15.81 -4.77 18.47
N PHE A 211 -16.26 -3.54 18.70
CA PHE A 211 -15.57 -2.33 18.19
C PHE A 211 -14.95 -1.48 19.31
N LYS A 212 -14.69 -2.07 20.48
CA LYS A 212 -14.06 -1.39 21.61
C LYS A 212 -12.56 -1.24 21.44
N ASP A 213 -11.90 -2.31 20.99
CA ASP A 213 -10.45 -2.38 20.94
C ASP A 213 -9.89 -1.84 19.61
N PRO A 214 -8.74 -1.15 19.62
CA PRO A 214 -8.13 -0.58 18.41
C PRO A 214 -7.76 -1.65 17.35
N GLU A 215 -7.72 -2.91 17.76
CA GLU A 215 -7.41 -4.07 16.92
C GLU A 215 -8.66 -4.86 16.50
N PHE A 216 -9.88 -4.32 16.66
CA PHE A 216 -11.13 -4.98 16.29
C PHE A 216 -11.13 -5.56 14.88
N TRP A 217 -10.41 -4.91 13.96
CA TRP A 217 -10.31 -5.30 12.56
C TRP A 217 -9.52 -6.60 12.35
N ILE A 218 -8.72 -7.03 13.34
CA ILE A 218 -8.04 -8.33 13.36
C ILE A 218 -8.95 -9.41 13.96
N GLU A 219 -9.66 -9.08 15.03
CA GLU A 219 -10.45 -10.03 15.81
C GLU A 219 -11.72 -10.50 15.07
N ILE A 220 -12.45 -9.56 14.46
CA ILE A 220 -13.69 -9.84 13.73
C ILE A 220 -13.48 -10.90 12.62
N PRO A 221 -12.46 -10.80 11.74
CA PRO A 221 -12.17 -11.85 10.77
C PRO A 221 -11.79 -13.20 11.37
N LYS A 222 -11.09 -13.21 12.51
CA LYS A 222 -10.72 -14.45 13.19
C LYS A 222 -11.95 -15.17 13.72
N ASP A 223 -12.81 -14.45 14.44
CA ASP A 223 -14.09 -14.97 14.92
C ASP A 223 -14.98 -15.47 13.77
N ALA A 224 -15.11 -14.70 12.68
CA ALA A 224 -15.88 -15.14 11.51
C ALA A 224 -15.36 -16.45 10.90
N LYS A 225 -14.03 -16.64 10.86
CA LYS A 225 -13.40 -17.87 10.39
C LYS A 225 -13.69 -19.04 11.35
N GLU A 226 -13.65 -18.81 12.65
CA GLU A 226 -13.94 -19.84 13.67
C GLU A 226 -15.41 -20.28 13.62
N ARG A 227 -16.35 -19.34 13.52
CA ARG A 227 -17.78 -19.66 13.41
C ARG A 227 -18.10 -20.45 12.14
N LYS A 228 -17.48 -20.11 11.02
CA LYS A 228 -17.59 -20.91 9.77
C LYS A 228 -17.06 -22.33 9.94
N LYS A 229 -15.93 -22.50 10.65
CA LYS A 229 -15.38 -23.84 10.94
C LYS A 229 -16.30 -24.65 11.85
N LYS A 230 -16.89 -24.04 12.89
CA LYS A 230 -17.84 -24.71 13.80
C LYS A 230 -19.09 -25.18 13.05
N ALA A 231 -19.72 -24.29 12.29
CA ALA A 231 -20.90 -24.63 11.48
C ALA A 231 -20.61 -25.73 10.43
N GLN A 232 -19.38 -25.81 9.91
CA GLN A 232 -18.98 -26.90 9.00
C GLN A 232 -18.78 -28.24 9.72
N LYS A 233 -18.39 -28.23 11.01
CA LYS A 233 -18.26 -29.45 11.80
C LYS A 233 -19.63 -29.99 12.19
N GLU A 234 -20.50 -29.13 12.70
CA GLU A 234 -21.87 -29.49 13.10
C GLU A 234 -22.64 -30.13 11.93
N LYS A 235 -22.57 -29.53 10.73
CA LYS A 235 -23.18 -30.12 9.52
C LYS A 235 -22.65 -31.50 9.15
N LYS A 236 -21.36 -31.77 9.38
CA LYS A 236 -20.77 -33.09 9.12
C LYS A 236 -21.18 -34.12 10.16
N GLU A 237 -21.44 -33.69 11.39
CA GLU A 237 -21.94 -34.57 12.45
C GLU A 237 -23.42 -34.90 12.26
N GLU A 238 -24.21 -33.99 11.68
CA GLU A 238 -25.62 -34.26 11.31
C GLU A 238 -25.76 -35.19 10.09
N GLU A 239 -24.74 -35.29 9.23
CA GLU A 239 -24.74 -36.11 8.01
C GLU A 239 -24.21 -37.56 8.23
N ASN A 240 -23.62 -37.86 9.39
CA ASN A 240 -23.09 -39.19 9.74
C ASN A 240 -23.98 -39.90 10.77
#